data_AF-A0AAN8WPC9-F1
#
_entry.id   AF-A0AAN8WPC9-F1
#
_cell.length_a   1.000
_cell.length_b   1.000
_cell.length_c   1.000
_cell.angle_alpha   90.00
_cell.angle_beta   90.00
_cell.angle_gamma   90.00
#
_symmetry.space_group_name_H-M   'P 1'
#
loop_
_entity.id
_entity.type
_entity.pdbx_description
1 polymer ?
#
loop_
_entity_poly.entity_id
_entity_poly.type
_entity_poly.pdbx_seq_one_letter_code
_entity_poly.pdbx_strand_id
1 'polypeptide(L)'
;MLQFPNPSSQVFGKRHFGLGYGQEPFLRAGCRVNTCMTTANRKLFKMKDIDALIWHFRSDDRSLPPIRYPHIYYVFYMMESASYTYGDLKRFKNIFNLVFTYRQDSDFYNPYGYIYRRRLPLPIEDFQNIAASKTKLAAWFVSHCETVGKRE
;
A
#
# COMPACT_ATOMS: atom_id res chain seq x y z
N MET A 1 12.74 11.91 6.57
CA MET A 1 12.07 11.12 7.62
C MET A 1 10.62 10.89 7.24
N LEU A 2 10.15 9.64 7.37
CA LEU A 2 8.77 9.25 7.04
C LEU A 2 8.02 8.91 8.34
N GLN A 3 6.83 9.46 8.49
CA GLN A 3 5.97 9.17 9.63
C GLN A 3 4.68 8.49 9.18
N PHE A 4 4.25 7.48 9.95
CA PHE A 4 2.96 6.81 9.80
C PHE A 4 1.95 7.35 10.83
N PRO A 5 0.64 7.11 10.62
CA PRO A 5 -0.41 7.61 11.50
C PRO A 5 -0.46 6.83 12.85
N ASN A 6 -1.46 7.12 13.68
CA ASN A 6 -1.69 6.58 15.02
C ASN A 6 -1.65 5.03 15.04
N PRO A 7 -1.32 4.37 16.18
CA PRO A 7 -1.40 2.92 16.34
C PRO A 7 -2.63 2.17 15.81
N SER A 8 -3.80 2.83 15.65
CA SER A 8 -4.98 2.23 15.01
C SER A 8 -4.89 2.15 13.48
N SER A 9 -3.94 2.85 12.86
CA SER A 9 -3.68 2.81 11.42
C SER A 9 -2.81 1.62 11.05
N GLN A 10 -3.43 0.58 10.51
CA GLN A 10 -2.74 -0.66 10.16
C GLN A 10 -3.16 -1.15 8.78
N VAL A 11 -2.25 -1.86 8.12
CA VAL A 11 -2.50 -2.57 6.88
C VAL A 11 -2.06 -4.01 7.11
N PHE A 12 -2.99 -4.96 7.07
CA PHE A 12 -2.75 -6.37 7.42
C PHE A 12 -2.05 -6.56 8.78
N GLY A 13 -2.48 -5.81 9.80
CA GLY A 13 -1.88 -5.85 11.15
C GLY A 13 -0.53 -5.13 11.28
N LYS A 14 -0.05 -4.46 10.21
CA LYS A 14 1.24 -3.76 10.20
C LYS A 14 1.03 -2.25 10.17
N ARG A 15 1.53 -1.57 11.20
CA ARG A 15 1.52 -0.10 11.35
C ARG A 15 2.51 0.65 10.45
N HIS A 16 3.49 -0.06 9.91
CA HIS A 16 4.49 0.48 8.98
C HIS A 16 4.15 0.22 7.51
N PHE A 17 2.94 -0.27 7.23
CA PHE A 17 2.44 -0.52 5.88
C PHE A 17 3.37 -1.38 5.00
N GLY A 18 4.10 -2.32 5.61
CA GLY A 18 5.07 -3.17 4.92
C GLY A 18 6.45 -2.54 4.68
N LEU A 19 6.62 -1.22 4.87
CA LEU A 19 7.91 -0.54 4.65
C LEU A 19 8.97 -0.91 5.69
N GLY A 20 8.60 -0.91 6.98
CA GLY A 20 9.51 -1.20 8.11
C GLY A 20 9.70 0.01 9.03
N TYR A 21 10.59 -0.10 10.02
CA TYR A 21 10.87 0.94 11.02
C TYR A 21 12.35 1.33 11.04
N GLY A 22 12.63 2.53 11.57
CA GLY A 22 13.99 3.01 11.72
C GLY A 22 14.64 3.28 10.36
N GLN A 23 15.95 3.10 10.28
CA GLN A 23 16.72 3.28 9.03
C GLN A 23 16.64 2.06 8.10
N GLU A 24 16.14 0.93 8.60
CA GLU A 24 16.13 -0.35 7.90
C GLU A 24 15.52 -0.30 6.48
N PRO A 25 14.39 0.39 6.24
CA PRO A 25 13.81 0.47 4.89
C PRO A 25 14.73 1.14 3.88
N PHE A 26 15.48 2.16 4.31
CA PHE A 26 16.39 2.92 3.45
C PHE A 26 17.67 2.15 3.16
N LEU A 27 18.19 1.41 4.15
CA LEU A 27 19.35 0.54 3.98
C LEU A 27 19.03 -0.62 3.02
N ARG A 28 17.88 -1.29 3.23
CA ARG A 28 17.44 -2.40 2.37
C ARG A 28 17.22 -1.96 0.92
N ALA A 29 16.72 -0.74 0.73
CA ALA A 29 16.51 -0.16 -0.61
C ALA A 29 17.81 0.35 -1.27
N GLY A 30 18.96 0.32 -0.59
CA GLY A 30 20.22 0.81 -1.13
C GLY A 30 20.20 2.32 -1.39
N CYS A 31 19.45 3.10 -0.61
CA CYS A 31 19.34 4.54 -0.81
C CYS A 31 20.69 5.24 -0.61
N ARG A 32 21.02 6.19 -1.49
CA ARG A 32 22.22 7.05 -1.35
C ARG A 32 22.22 7.83 -0.03
N VAL A 33 21.04 8.23 0.44
CA VAL A 33 20.83 8.84 1.75
C VAL A 33 20.17 7.80 2.66
N ASN A 34 20.88 7.38 3.71
CA ASN A 34 20.45 6.33 4.64
C ASN A 34 20.29 6.83 6.09
N THR A 35 20.46 8.13 6.33
CA THR A 35 20.23 8.77 7.63
C THR A 35 18.75 8.92 7.97
N CYS A 36 17.86 8.72 6.99
CA CYS A 36 16.42 8.78 7.16
C CYS A 36 15.90 7.62 7.99
N MET A 37 14.84 7.86 8.77
CA MET A 37 14.11 6.81 9.46
C MET A 37 12.60 6.88 9.26
N THR A 38 11.95 5.73 9.45
CA THR A 38 10.49 5.58 9.46
C THR A 38 9.98 5.31 10.89
N THR A 39 8.82 5.86 11.25
CA THR A 39 8.23 5.64 12.58
C THR A 39 6.70 5.76 12.56
N ALA A 40 6.02 4.95 13.38
CA ALA A 40 4.60 5.14 13.72
C ALA A 40 4.40 5.89 15.04
N ASN A 41 5.49 6.22 15.76
CA ASN A 41 5.42 7.00 16.98
C ASN A 41 5.36 8.49 16.64
N ARG A 42 4.16 9.07 16.77
CA ARG A 42 3.88 10.49 16.52
C ARG A 42 4.61 11.46 17.45
N LYS A 43 5.08 10.98 18.60
CA LYS A 43 5.79 11.79 19.61
C LYS A 43 7.30 11.83 19.39
N LEU A 44 7.83 10.99 18.49
CA LEU A 44 9.27 10.89 18.26
C LEU A 44 9.84 12.16 17.62
N PHE A 45 9.06 12.81 16.75
CA PHE A 45 9.43 14.04 16.07
C PHE A 45 8.28 15.03 16.13
N LYS A 46 8.60 16.33 16.17
CA LYS A 46 7.57 17.35 15.97
C LYS A 46 7.16 17.33 14.50
N MET A 47 5.90 17.64 14.22
CA MET A 47 5.36 17.62 12.85
C MET A 47 6.19 18.47 11.88
N LYS A 48 6.74 19.60 12.31
CA LYS A 48 7.56 20.47 11.44
C LYS A 48 8.93 19.87 11.07
N ASP A 49 9.38 18.83 11.78
CA ASP A 49 10.72 18.26 11.64
C ASP A 49 10.72 16.96 10.80
N ILE A 50 9.55 16.52 10.30
CA ILE A 50 9.46 15.38 9.36
C ILE A 50 9.49 15.88 7.91
N ASP A 51 9.79 14.97 6.98
CA ASP A 51 9.79 15.29 5.54
C ASP A 51 8.55 14.74 4.82
N ALA A 52 7.92 13.70 5.38
CA ALA A 52 6.73 13.10 4.78
C ALA A 52 5.86 12.35 5.80
N LEU A 53 4.55 12.44 5.60
CA LEU A 53 3.51 11.74 6.34
C LEU A 53 2.76 10.80 5.40
N ILE A 54 2.85 9.49 5.63
CA ILE A 54 2.12 8.48 4.86
C ILE A 54 0.81 8.17 5.57
N TRP A 55 -0.32 8.31 4.87
CA TRP A 55 -1.64 8.15 5.44
C TRP A 55 -2.42 7.03 4.77
N HIS A 56 -2.76 5.99 5.53
CA HIS A 56 -3.65 4.94 5.07
C HIS A 56 -5.10 5.44 5.05
N PHE A 57 -5.74 5.47 3.87
CA PHE A 57 -7.07 6.03 3.72
C PHE A 57 -8.15 5.32 4.55
N ARG A 58 -8.08 3.98 4.68
CA ARG A 58 -9.00 3.20 5.51
C ARG A 58 -8.63 3.17 6.98
N SER A 59 -7.75 4.07 7.42
CA SER A 59 -7.45 4.21 8.84
C SER A 59 -8.63 4.81 9.60
N ASP A 60 -8.95 4.22 10.75
CA ASP A 60 -9.87 4.85 11.73
C ASP A 60 -9.28 6.09 12.39
N ASP A 61 -7.98 6.31 12.21
CA ASP A 61 -7.34 7.55 12.61
C ASP A 61 -7.90 8.69 11.77
N ARG A 62 -8.44 9.69 12.47
CA ARG A 62 -9.03 10.89 11.87
C ARG A 62 -8.23 12.14 12.21
N SER A 63 -7.08 11.98 12.86
CA SER A 63 -6.27 13.07 13.39
C SER A 63 -5.15 13.46 12.44
N LEU A 64 -5.54 13.92 11.23
CA LEU A 64 -4.62 14.60 10.34
C LEU A 64 -4.13 15.91 11.01
N PRO A 65 -2.85 16.29 10.82
CA PRO A 65 -2.34 17.53 11.39
C PRO A 65 -3.15 18.74 10.91
N PRO A 66 -3.65 19.60 11.82
CA PRO A 66 -4.44 20.77 11.44
C PRO A 66 -3.60 21.84 10.74
N ILE A 67 -2.31 21.90 11.07
CA ILE A 67 -1.35 22.78 10.42
C ILE A 67 -0.58 21.97 9.39
N ARG A 68 -0.50 22.52 8.18
CA ARG A 68 0.28 21.94 7.09
C ARG A 68 1.53 22.78 6.85
N TYR A 69 2.66 22.08 6.72
CA TYR A 69 3.92 22.73 6.40
C TYR A 69 4.26 22.47 4.92
N PRO A 70 4.66 23.51 4.16
CA PRO A 70 4.91 23.38 2.72
C PRO A 70 6.00 22.36 2.35
N HIS A 71 6.96 22.10 3.23
CA HIS A 71 8.06 21.18 2.97
C HIS A 71 7.70 19.70 3.20
N ILE A 72 6.52 19.42 3.76
CA ILE A 72 6.11 18.05 4.11
C ILE A 72 5.26 17.46 3.00
N TYR A 73 5.67 16.30 2.50
CA TYR A 73 4.86 15.53 1.59
C TYR A 73 3.79 14.73 2.33
N TYR A 74 2.53 15.00 2.02
CA TYR A 74 1.41 14.19 2.50
C TYR A 74 1.14 13.11 1.45
N VAL A 75 1.38 11.86 1.81
CA VAL A 75 1.29 10.72 0.89
C VAL A 75 0.01 9.94 1.16
N PHE A 76 -0.86 9.84 0.16
CA PHE A 76 -2.03 8.98 0.18
C PHE A 76 -1.62 7.53 0.02
N TYR A 77 -2.02 6.64 0.93
CA TYR A 77 -1.75 5.21 0.84
C TYR A 77 -3.03 4.39 0.73
N MET A 78 -3.11 3.55 -0.30
CA MET A 78 -4.18 2.55 -0.48
C MET A 78 -3.74 1.39 -1.38
N MET A 79 -3.94 0.16 -0.91
CA MET A 79 -3.78 -1.03 -1.76
C MET A 79 -5.10 -1.62 -2.25
N GLU A 80 -6.22 -1.30 -1.61
CA GLU A 80 -7.53 -1.79 -2.02
C GLU A 80 -8.03 -1.10 -3.29
N SER A 81 -8.82 -1.84 -4.08
CA SER A 81 -9.41 -1.33 -5.31
C SER A 81 -10.29 -0.09 -5.07
N ALA A 82 -10.44 0.77 -6.08
CA ALA A 82 -11.25 1.99 -5.96
C ALA A 82 -12.71 1.68 -5.60
N SER A 83 -13.23 0.53 -6.06
CA SER A 83 -14.56 0.02 -5.73
C SER A 83 -14.72 -0.39 -4.26
N TYR A 84 -13.61 -0.55 -3.52
CA TYR A 84 -13.56 -1.07 -2.15
C TYR A 84 -13.03 -0.01 -1.17
N THR A 85 -13.33 1.26 -1.43
CA THR A 85 -12.79 2.38 -0.66
C THR A 85 -13.43 2.57 0.71
N TYR A 86 -14.69 2.16 0.93
CA TYR A 86 -15.42 2.26 2.22
C TYR A 86 -15.08 3.49 3.07
N GLY A 87 -15.15 4.68 2.47
CA GLY A 87 -14.82 5.93 3.15
C GLY A 87 -15.18 7.16 2.33
N ASP A 88 -15.32 8.30 3.01
CA ASP A 88 -15.61 9.57 2.35
C ASP A 88 -14.32 10.24 1.84
N LEU A 89 -14.10 10.17 0.53
CA LEU A 89 -12.98 10.83 -0.14
C LEU A 89 -13.07 12.36 -0.09
N LYS A 90 -14.28 12.95 0.05
CA LYS A 90 -14.45 14.40 0.03
C LYS A 90 -13.71 15.07 1.18
N ARG A 91 -13.64 14.41 2.33
CA ARG A 91 -12.88 14.88 3.50
C ARG A 91 -11.39 15.08 3.21
N PHE A 92 -10.83 14.29 2.30
CA PHE A 92 -9.41 14.33 1.96
C PHE A 92 -9.10 15.17 0.72
N LYS A 93 -10.08 15.95 0.26
CA LYS A 93 -9.91 16.85 -0.88
C LYS A 93 -8.74 17.82 -0.62
N ASN A 94 -7.82 17.88 -1.58
CA ASN A 94 -6.63 18.74 -1.54
C ASN A 94 -5.67 18.46 -0.36
N ILE A 95 -5.75 17.28 0.26
CA ILE A 95 -4.84 16.92 1.36
C ILE A 95 -3.55 16.29 0.86
N PHE A 96 -3.57 15.45 -0.15
CA PHE A 96 -2.38 14.68 -0.51
C PHE A 96 -1.59 15.31 -1.65
N ASN A 97 -0.26 15.26 -1.53
CA ASN A 97 0.70 15.69 -2.55
C ASN A 97 1.10 14.53 -3.45
N LEU A 98 1.27 13.34 -2.86
CA LEU A 98 1.75 12.14 -3.54
C LEU A 98 0.79 10.98 -3.30
N VAL A 99 0.79 10.02 -4.21
CA VAL A 99 -0.09 8.86 -4.22
C VAL A 99 0.75 7.58 -4.21
N PHE A 100 0.47 6.68 -3.27
CA PHE A 100 1.15 5.40 -3.07
C PHE A 100 0.13 4.26 -3.14
N THR A 101 -0.05 3.66 -4.34
CA THR A 101 -1.15 2.70 -4.60
C THR A 101 -0.81 1.62 -5.62
N TYR A 102 -1.71 0.66 -5.80
CA TYR A 102 -1.62 -0.39 -6.84
C TYR A 102 -1.76 0.13 -8.28
N ARG A 103 -2.11 1.40 -8.51
CA ARG A 103 -2.22 1.93 -9.87
C ARG A 103 -0.83 2.26 -10.43
N GLN A 104 -0.60 1.90 -11.69
CA GLN A 104 0.69 2.14 -12.37
C GLN A 104 1.02 3.62 -12.57
N ASP A 105 0.03 4.50 -12.55
CA ASP A 105 0.18 5.96 -12.68
C ASP A 105 0.33 6.69 -11.32
N SER A 106 0.57 5.96 -10.23
CA SER A 106 0.83 6.55 -8.92
C SER A 106 2.30 6.94 -8.74
N ASP A 107 2.57 7.99 -7.96
CA ASP A 107 3.95 8.45 -7.67
C ASP A 107 4.81 7.33 -7.09
N PHE A 108 4.20 6.47 -6.27
CA PHE A 108 4.80 5.25 -5.75
C PHE A 108 3.91 4.05 -6.10
N TYR A 109 4.40 3.18 -6.98
CA TYR A 109 3.69 1.98 -7.39
C TYR A 109 3.80 0.86 -6.34
N ASN A 110 2.66 0.35 -5.86
CA ASN A 110 2.57 -0.69 -4.82
C ASN A 110 1.52 -1.76 -5.16
N PRO A 111 1.80 -2.64 -6.12
CA PRO A 111 0.87 -3.70 -6.47
C PRO A 111 0.90 -4.85 -5.45
N TYR A 112 -0.16 -5.64 -5.43
CA TYR A 112 -0.16 -6.93 -4.71
C TYR A 112 0.88 -7.93 -5.26
N GLY A 113 1.28 -7.77 -6.53
CA GLY A 113 2.28 -8.61 -7.17
C GLY A 113 2.87 -7.94 -8.41
N TYR A 114 4.06 -8.38 -8.80
CA TYR A 114 4.78 -7.84 -9.95
C TYR A 114 4.69 -8.83 -11.11
N ILE A 115 4.33 -8.30 -12.29
CA ILE A 115 4.45 -9.02 -13.55
C ILE A 115 5.70 -8.52 -14.24
N TYR A 116 6.63 -9.42 -14.51
CA TYR A 116 7.87 -9.10 -15.23
C TYR A 116 7.98 -9.96 -16.47
N ARG A 117 8.55 -9.36 -17.53
CA ARG A 117 8.92 -10.12 -18.72
C ARG A 117 10.03 -11.10 -18.34
N ARG A 118 9.82 -12.38 -18.62
CA ARG A 118 10.88 -13.39 -18.46
C ARG A 118 11.99 -13.12 -19.46
N ARG A 119 13.25 -13.35 -19.03
CA ARG A 119 14.43 -13.24 -19.92
C ARG A 119 14.41 -14.30 -21.02
N LEU A 120 13.99 -15.50 -20.66
CA LEU A 120 13.79 -16.60 -21.58
C LEU A 120 12.28 -16.87 -21.69
N PRO A 121 11.77 -17.17 -22.89
CA PRO A 121 10.42 -17.70 -23.00
C PRO A 121 10.32 -18.95 -22.13
N LEU A 122 9.13 -19.19 -21.56
CA LEU A 122 8.85 -20.53 -21.05
C LEU A 122 9.10 -21.52 -22.21
N PRO A 123 9.70 -22.69 -21.94
CA PRO A 123 9.65 -23.76 -22.91
C PRO A 123 8.19 -23.85 -23.40
N ILE A 124 8.00 -23.94 -24.71
CA ILE A 124 6.70 -24.31 -25.25
C ILE A 124 6.53 -25.78 -24.87
N GLU A 125 6.27 -26.05 -23.58
CA GLU A 125 5.47 -27.20 -23.24
C GLU A 125 4.15 -26.92 -23.94
N ASP A 126 3.69 -27.87 -24.76
CA ASP A 126 2.30 -27.87 -25.21
C ASP A 126 1.47 -27.41 -24.02
N PHE A 127 0.71 -26.33 -24.16
CA PHE A 127 -0.20 -25.86 -23.11
C PHE A 127 -1.16 -27.01 -22.83
N GLN A 128 -0.74 -27.96 -21.99
CA GLN A 128 -1.52 -29.10 -21.63
C GLN A 128 -2.63 -28.50 -20.82
N ASN A 129 -3.83 -28.56 -21.39
CA ASN A 129 -5.01 -28.24 -20.66
C ASN A 129 -5.11 -29.28 -19.53
N ILE A 130 -4.52 -28.95 -18.38
CA ILE A 130 -4.52 -29.78 -17.18
C ILE A 130 -5.93 -30.02 -16.64
N ALA A 131 -6.93 -29.31 -17.17
CA ALA A 131 -8.34 -29.52 -16.87
C ALA A 131 -9.05 -30.43 -17.90
N ALA A 132 -8.44 -30.76 -19.05
CA ALA A 132 -9.09 -31.51 -20.13
C ALA A 132 -9.57 -32.91 -19.71
N SER A 133 -8.81 -33.59 -18.85
CA SER A 133 -9.19 -34.90 -18.32
C SER A 133 -9.86 -34.85 -16.93
N LYS A 134 -10.02 -33.64 -16.36
CA LYS A 134 -10.64 -33.47 -15.03
C LYS A 134 -12.16 -33.48 -15.17
N THR A 135 -12.78 -34.58 -14.76
CA THR A 135 -14.25 -34.79 -14.78
C THR A 135 -14.92 -34.51 -13.44
N LYS A 136 -14.13 -34.31 -12.38
CA LYS A 136 -14.62 -34.08 -11.02
C LYS A 136 -14.85 -32.59 -10.76
N LEU A 137 -15.64 -32.29 -9.73
CA LEU A 137 -15.92 -30.93 -9.28
C LEU A 137 -14.65 -30.19 -8.88
N ALA A 138 -14.64 -28.87 -9.12
CA ALA A 138 -13.63 -27.96 -8.60
C ALA A 138 -14.06 -27.43 -7.23
N ALA A 139 -13.10 -27.31 -6.30
CA ALA A 139 -13.30 -26.60 -5.05
C ALA A 139 -12.73 -25.18 -5.18
N TRP A 140 -13.51 -24.20 -4.75
CA TRP A 140 -13.13 -22.79 -4.75
C TRP A 140 -13.26 -22.27 -3.32
N PHE A 141 -12.16 -21.80 -2.75
CA PHE A 141 -12.11 -21.32 -1.38
C PHE A 141 -12.11 -19.79 -1.39
N VAL A 142 -13.27 -19.20 -1.09
CA VAL A 142 -13.41 -17.76 -0.91
C VAL A 142 -13.97 -17.46 0.48
N SER A 143 -13.37 -16.48 1.13
CA SER A 143 -13.78 -15.98 2.44
C SER A 143 -14.51 -14.64 2.36
N HIS A 144 -14.60 -14.02 1.18
CA HIS A 144 -15.28 -12.75 0.97
C HIS A 144 -16.44 -12.90 -0.02
N CYS A 145 -17.67 -12.96 0.50
CA CYS A 145 -18.85 -13.31 -0.30
C CYS A 145 -19.52 -12.13 -1.02
N GLU A 146 -19.30 -10.89 -0.54
CA GLU A 146 -19.98 -9.71 -1.07
C GLU A 146 -19.18 -9.08 -2.23
N THR A 147 -19.17 -9.74 -3.38
CA THR A 147 -18.40 -9.28 -4.54
C THR A 147 -19.29 -8.77 -5.67
N VAL A 148 -18.92 -7.64 -6.28
CA VAL A 148 -19.63 -7.08 -7.45
C VAL A 148 -19.68 -8.08 -8.61
N GLY A 149 -18.63 -8.91 -8.73
CA GLY A 149 -18.50 -9.90 -9.79
C GLY A 149 -19.11 -11.27 -9.48
N LYS A 150 -19.73 -11.49 -8.32
CA LYS A 150 -20.25 -12.79 -7.86
C LYS A 150 -19.23 -13.92 -7.96
N ARG A 151 -18.03 -13.68 -7.43
CA ARG A 151 -16.85 -14.57 -7.48
C ARG A 151 -16.63 -15.36 -6.18
N GLU A 152 -17.64 -15.40 -5.33
CA GLU A 152 -17.74 -16.32 -4.19
C GLU A 152 -17.98 -17.78 -4.59
#